data_AF-A0A9E5DWC2-F1
#
_entry.id   AF-A0A9E5DWC2-F1
#
_cell.length_a   1.000
_cell.length_b   1.000
_cell.length_c   1.000
_cell.angle_alpha   90.00
_cell.angle_beta   90.00
_cell.angle_gamma   90.00
#
_symmetry.space_group_name_H-M   'P 1'
#
loop_
_entity.id
_entity.type
_entity.pdbx_description
1 polymer ?
#
loop_
_entity_poly.entity_id
_entity_poly.type
_entity_poly.pdbx_seq_one_letter_code
_entity_poly.pdbx_strand_id
1 'polypeptide(L)'
;MFAALVIAAGLTSTSVAQPTAPTVGDEHDHAAPSVRKRVEPVTLGAGQQFAADPLRAAAIARIDTSIACVCANQGQVAIDTVHSLADPACTCRYAARVRADLRDALAPLATAALADKRQVAEQLEAAFVPIAPEYERVWRYPAADYAWWLDDVRCVCDGCKPTIFFSKCQLSCSPAIVYKLRARIFFALGFSRDELLAYYLAEFNAGKPPREQQTQHWLLPRKQREQGWLVPLLLITLAIGGLVFTTKAWARRTRAAAVPPIGRDLSAAQGGVQAGGPAGDQAAAPIAETVAPEPTVDPRLRRLRAEVQNDDEAW
;
A
#
# COMPACT_ATOMS: atom_id res chain seq x y z
N MET A 1 44.78 -33.37 -15.92
CA MET A 1 43.80 -34.38 -16.33
C MET A 1 42.42 -33.87 -15.93
N PHE A 2 41.62 -33.46 -16.92
CA PHE A 2 40.28 -32.91 -16.73
C PHE A 2 39.25 -34.02 -16.94
N ALA A 3 38.30 -34.16 -16.02
CA ALA A 3 37.10 -34.95 -16.23
C ALA A 3 35.90 -34.05 -15.88
N ALA A 4 35.34 -33.43 -16.92
CA ALA A 4 34.05 -32.77 -16.88
C ALA A 4 32.97 -33.82 -17.21
N LEU A 5 32.00 -34.01 -16.32
CA LEU A 5 30.80 -34.80 -16.60
C LEU A 5 29.64 -33.82 -16.82
N VAL A 6 29.29 -33.62 -18.08
CA VAL A 6 28.09 -32.91 -18.53
C VAL A 6 27.02 -33.97 -18.75
N ILE A 7 25.88 -33.85 -18.06
CA ILE A 7 24.67 -34.59 -18.41
C ILE A 7 23.64 -33.56 -18.85
N ALA A 8 23.30 -33.62 -20.13
CA ALA A 8 22.27 -32.83 -20.77
C ALA A 8 21.14 -33.74 -21.28
N ALA A 9 19.96 -33.13 -21.33
CA ALA A 9 18.81 -33.43 -22.18
C ALA A 9 17.83 -34.54 -21.77
N GLY A 10 16.56 -34.15 -21.75
CA GLY A 10 15.39 -35.03 -21.65
C GLY A 10 14.07 -34.26 -21.68
N LEU A 11 13.93 -33.26 -22.56
CA LEU A 11 12.64 -32.66 -22.93
C LEU A 11 11.99 -33.57 -23.98
N THR A 12 10.84 -34.17 -23.66
CA THR A 12 9.97 -34.79 -24.67
C THR A 12 8.65 -34.03 -24.73
N SER A 13 8.56 -33.22 -25.77
CA SER A 13 7.33 -32.63 -26.29
C SER A 13 6.55 -33.69 -27.06
N THR A 14 5.28 -33.87 -26.74
CA THR A 14 4.31 -34.52 -27.64
C THR A 14 3.19 -33.54 -27.93
N SER A 15 3.21 -32.99 -29.14
CA SER A 15 2.05 -32.44 -29.83
C SER A 15 1.44 -33.53 -30.70
N VAL A 16 0.11 -33.52 -30.89
CA VAL A 16 -0.60 -33.58 -32.18
C VAL A 16 -2.10 -33.90 -31.97
N ALA A 17 -2.93 -32.99 -32.50
CA ALA A 17 -4.28 -33.10 -33.08
C ALA A 17 -5.56 -33.29 -32.22
N GLN A 18 -6.35 -32.22 -32.14
CA GLN A 18 -7.81 -32.17 -32.40
C GLN A 18 -8.05 -32.07 -33.94
N PRO A 19 -9.23 -32.37 -34.55
CA PRO A 19 -10.61 -31.98 -34.14
C PRO A 19 -11.66 -33.14 -34.32
N THR A 20 -12.93 -33.10 -33.89
CA THR A 20 -14.06 -32.19 -34.19
C THR A 20 -15.20 -32.31 -33.16
N ALA A 21 -16.03 -31.27 -33.09
CA ALA A 21 -17.15 -31.00 -32.17
C ALA A 21 -18.33 -32.00 -32.21
N PRO A 22 -19.23 -31.92 -31.21
CA PRO A 22 -20.51 -31.26 -31.53
C PRO A 22 -20.82 -30.07 -30.61
N THR A 23 -21.37 -29.05 -31.25
CA THR A 23 -22.01 -27.86 -30.69
C THR A 23 -23.17 -28.23 -29.78
N VAL A 24 -23.06 -27.88 -28.50
CA VAL A 24 -24.19 -27.56 -27.63
C VAL A 24 -23.79 -26.26 -26.94
N GLY A 25 -24.59 -25.23 -27.16
CA GLY A 25 -24.30 -23.88 -26.69
C GLY A 25 -24.21 -23.83 -25.18
N ASP A 26 -23.25 -23.04 -24.69
CA ASP A 26 -23.39 -22.34 -23.43
C ASP A 26 -22.61 -21.04 -23.56
N GLU A 27 -23.39 -19.97 -23.60
CA GLU A 27 -22.97 -18.58 -23.53
C GLU A 27 -22.27 -18.40 -22.17
N HIS A 28 -20.94 -18.46 -22.15
CA HIS A 28 -20.15 -18.09 -20.97
C HIS A 28 -20.16 -16.57 -20.85
N ASP A 29 -21.24 -16.06 -20.27
CA ASP A 29 -21.25 -14.79 -19.58
C ASP A 29 -20.16 -14.83 -18.50
N HIS A 30 -19.12 -14.03 -18.71
CA HIS A 30 -18.16 -13.66 -17.68
C HIS A 30 -18.87 -12.77 -16.64
N ALA A 31 -19.72 -13.39 -15.82
CA ALA A 31 -20.27 -12.79 -14.63
C ALA A 31 -19.16 -12.78 -13.56
N ALA A 32 -18.41 -11.67 -13.51
CA ALA A 32 -17.75 -11.29 -12.28
C ALA A 32 -18.81 -11.30 -11.16
N PRO A 33 -18.53 -11.83 -9.95
CA PRO A 33 -19.46 -11.73 -8.83
C PRO A 33 -19.53 -10.27 -8.38
N SER A 34 -20.33 -9.47 -9.10
CA SER A 34 -20.77 -8.17 -8.64
C SER A 34 -21.76 -8.42 -7.50
N VAL A 35 -21.23 -8.55 -6.29
CA VAL A 35 -22.03 -8.38 -5.07
C VAL A 35 -22.35 -6.88 -4.94
N ARG A 36 -23.12 -6.36 -5.88
CA ARG A 36 -23.95 -5.19 -5.66
C ARG A 36 -25.31 -5.72 -5.26
N LYS A 37 -25.52 -5.84 -3.95
CA LYS A 37 -26.88 -5.94 -3.41
C LYS A 37 -27.58 -4.64 -3.82
N ARG A 38 -28.28 -4.66 -4.96
CA ARG A 38 -29.12 -3.56 -5.42
C ARG A 38 -30.26 -3.46 -4.41
N VAL A 39 -30.09 -2.58 -3.43
CA VAL A 39 -31.17 -2.17 -2.55
C VAL A 39 -32.19 -1.49 -3.46
N GLU A 40 -33.36 -2.09 -3.59
CA GLU A 40 -34.47 -1.47 -4.31
C GLU A 40 -34.75 -0.10 -3.68
N PRO A 41 -34.95 0.97 -4.48
CA PRO A 41 -35.35 2.25 -3.94
C PRO A 41 -36.72 2.06 -3.29
N VAL A 42 -36.76 2.13 -1.96
CA VAL A 42 -38.01 2.22 -1.21
C VAL A 42 -38.69 3.52 -1.63
N THR A 43 -39.79 3.40 -2.38
CA THR A 43 -40.68 4.51 -2.72
C THR A 43 -41.32 5.03 -1.43
N LEU A 44 -40.75 6.09 -0.86
CA LEU A 44 -41.32 6.77 0.28
C LEU A 44 -42.43 7.72 -0.18
N GLY A 45 -43.63 7.49 0.37
CA GLY A 45 -44.77 8.39 0.24
C GLY A 45 -44.43 9.80 0.73
N ALA A 46 -44.89 10.79 -0.02
CA ALA A 46 -44.70 12.19 0.27
C ALA A 46 -45.24 12.59 1.65
N GLY A 47 -44.45 13.36 2.40
CA GLY A 47 -45.02 14.40 3.28
C GLY A 47 -45.21 14.07 4.76
N GLN A 48 -44.35 13.29 5.40
CA GLN A 48 -44.22 13.42 6.86
C GLN A 48 -43.23 14.53 7.20
N GLN A 49 -43.77 15.71 7.51
CA GLN A 49 -43.03 16.73 8.25
C GLN A 49 -42.62 16.11 9.59
N PHE A 50 -41.35 15.76 9.72
CA PHE A 50 -40.77 15.28 10.96
C PHE A 50 -40.94 16.37 12.02
N ALA A 51 -41.86 16.18 12.96
CA ALA A 51 -41.72 16.81 14.26
C ALA A 51 -40.30 16.51 14.75
N ALA A 52 -39.60 17.54 15.22
CA ALA A 52 -38.20 17.44 15.63
C ALA A 52 -38.05 16.39 16.73
N ASP A 53 -37.74 15.15 16.35
CA ASP A 53 -37.45 14.07 17.28
C ASP A 53 -36.09 14.38 17.93
N PRO A 54 -36.07 14.74 19.24
CA PRO A 54 -34.84 15.14 19.90
C PRO A 54 -33.84 13.98 20.01
N LEU A 55 -34.32 12.73 20.03
CA LEU A 55 -33.45 11.54 20.06
C LEU A 55 -32.77 11.34 18.70
N ARG A 56 -33.51 11.54 17.61
CA ARG A 56 -32.95 11.54 16.26
C ARG A 56 -31.90 12.65 16.08
N ALA A 57 -32.23 13.86 16.51
CA ALA A 57 -31.31 15.00 16.43
C ALA A 57 -30.02 14.74 17.23
N ALA A 58 -30.14 14.20 18.43
CA ALA A 58 -28.98 13.82 19.25
C ALA A 58 -28.15 12.69 18.63
N ALA A 59 -28.80 11.70 17.99
CA ALA A 59 -28.08 10.62 17.30
C ALA A 59 -27.30 11.13 16.09
N ILE A 60 -27.91 11.99 15.28
CA ILE A 60 -27.25 12.62 14.13
C ILE A 60 -26.11 13.54 14.60
N ALA A 61 -26.31 14.31 15.67
CA ALA A 61 -25.25 15.15 16.24
C ALA A 61 -24.03 14.34 16.71
N ARG A 62 -24.22 13.09 17.18
CA ARG A 62 -23.09 12.19 17.46
C ARG A 62 -22.36 11.78 16.19
N ILE A 63 -23.08 11.50 15.10
CA ILE A 63 -22.48 11.15 13.81
C ILE A 63 -21.73 12.35 13.20
N ASP A 64 -22.24 13.57 13.39
CA ASP A 64 -21.54 14.81 12.97
C ASP A 64 -20.14 14.93 13.60
N THR A 65 -19.89 14.33 14.77
CA THR A 65 -18.54 14.33 15.39
C THR A 65 -17.53 13.46 14.65
N SER A 66 -18.01 12.45 13.91
CA SER A 66 -17.20 11.51 13.11
C SER A 66 -16.79 12.08 11.75
N ILE A 67 -17.28 13.27 11.39
CA ILE A 67 -17.01 13.94 10.12
C ILE A 67 -16.27 15.25 10.39
N ALA A 68 -15.18 15.48 9.65
CA ALA A 68 -14.37 16.68 9.66
C ALA A 68 -15.16 17.91 9.26
N CYS A 69 -14.83 19.06 9.84
CA CYS A 69 -15.39 20.30 9.35
C CYS A 69 -14.88 20.56 7.94
N VAL A 70 -15.81 20.84 7.01
CA VAL A 70 -15.48 21.05 5.61
C VAL A 70 -16.01 22.38 5.10
N CYS A 71 -15.12 23.19 4.53
CA CYS A 71 -15.46 24.50 3.99
C CYS A 71 -14.92 24.66 2.57
N ALA A 72 -15.71 25.31 1.72
CA ALA A 72 -15.23 25.67 0.39
C ALA A 72 -14.40 26.97 0.48
N ASN A 73 -13.16 26.94 0.00
CA ASN A 73 -12.32 28.12 -0.16
C ASN A 73 -11.85 28.19 -1.62
N GLN A 74 -12.22 29.27 -2.33
CA GLN A 74 -11.81 29.50 -3.73
C GLN A 74 -12.08 28.34 -4.71
N GLY A 75 -13.18 27.61 -4.51
CA GLY A 75 -13.56 26.49 -5.37
C GLY A 75 -12.91 25.15 -5.01
N GLN A 76 -12.07 25.10 -3.98
CA GLN A 76 -11.54 23.86 -3.40
C GLN A 76 -12.21 23.56 -2.07
N VAL A 77 -12.41 22.27 -1.77
CA VAL A 77 -12.92 21.81 -0.47
C VAL A 77 -11.73 21.71 0.49
N ALA A 78 -11.70 22.58 1.49
CA ALA A 78 -10.78 22.49 2.61
C ALA A 78 -11.38 21.59 3.69
N ILE A 79 -10.59 20.61 4.15
CA ILE A 79 -10.97 19.66 5.20
C ILE A 79 -10.15 20.00 6.45
N ASP A 80 -10.82 20.40 7.52
CA ASP A 80 -10.23 20.62 8.82
C ASP A 80 -10.35 19.34 9.65
N THR A 81 -9.23 18.64 9.84
CA THR A 81 -9.19 17.36 10.58
C THR A 81 -9.26 17.54 12.09
N VAL A 82 -8.98 18.75 12.59
CA VAL A 82 -9.01 19.07 14.03
C VAL A 82 -10.45 19.22 14.49
N HIS A 83 -11.25 19.99 13.74
CA HIS A 83 -12.65 20.24 14.06
C HIS A 83 -13.59 19.30 13.28
N SER A 84 -14.77 19.09 13.82
CA SER A 84 -15.85 18.25 13.28
C SER A 84 -17.00 19.08 12.74
N LEU A 85 -17.93 18.44 12.02
CA LEU A 85 -19.20 19.06 11.65
C LEU A 85 -20.07 19.38 12.88
N ALA A 86 -19.86 18.74 14.02
CA ALA A 86 -20.60 19.06 15.24
C ALA A 86 -20.12 20.36 15.90
N ASP A 87 -18.92 20.84 15.56
CA ASP A 87 -18.33 22.01 16.21
C ASP A 87 -19.10 23.30 15.86
N PRO A 88 -19.37 24.17 16.84
CA PRO A 88 -20.15 25.40 16.64
C PRO A 88 -19.43 26.40 15.74
N ALA A 89 -18.10 26.29 15.59
CA ALA A 89 -17.31 27.11 14.68
C ALA A 89 -17.50 26.71 13.19
N CYS A 90 -17.99 25.50 12.91
CA CYS A 90 -18.12 24.97 11.56
C CYS A 90 -19.38 25.50 10.83
N THR A 91 -19.43 26.82 10.57
CA THR A 91 -20.67 27.51 10.13
C THR A 91 -20.74 27.80 8.63
N CYS A 92 -19.68 27.46 7.87
CA CYS A 92 -19.64 27.77 6.44
C CYS A 92 -20.76 27.08 5.66
N ARG A 93 -21.18 27.70 4.54
CA ARG A 93 -22.28 27.21 3.70
C ARG A 93 -22.08 25.78 3.21
N TYR A 94 -20.84 25.40 2.92
CA TYR A 94 -20.52 24.04 2.49
C TYR A 94 -20.72 23.02 3.61
N ALA A 95 -20.25 23.27 4.83
CA ALA A 95 -20.55 22.43 6.00
C ALA A 95 -22.06 22.31 6.27
N ALA A 96 -22.83 23.39 6.09
CA ALA A 96 -24.29 23.33 6.22
C ALA A 96 -24.93 22.39 5.19
N ARG A 97 -24.42 22.37 3.95
CA ARG A 97 -24.83 21.39 2.93
C ARG A 97 -24.47 19.97 3.34
N VAL A 98 -23.24 19.72 3.80
CA VAL A 98 -22.82 18.37 4.20
C VAL A 98 -23.68 17.82 5.33
N ARG A 99 -24.06 18.65 6.32
CA ARG A 99 -25.01 18.26 7.37
C ARG A 99 -26.40 17.95 6.82
N ALA A 100 -26.87 18.68 5.80
CA ALA A 100 -28.16 18.40 5.16
C ALA A 100 -28.10 17.06 4.41
N ASP A 101 -27.09 16.87 3.57
CA ASP A 101 -26.86 15.63 2.82
C ASP A 101 -26.73 14.42 3.77
N LEU A 102 -26.06 14.58 4.92
CA LEU A 102 -25.96 13.54 5.95
C LEU A 102 -27.34 13.18 6.53
N ARG A 103 -28.16 14.18 6.88
CA ARG A 103 -29.51 13.96 7.41
C ARG A 103 -30.40 13.26 6.37
N ASP A 104 -30.29 13.66 5.11
CA ASP A 104 -31.04 13.06 4.01
C ASP A 104 -30.61 11.61 3.77
N ALA A 105 -29.30 11.33 3.80
CA ALA A 105 -28.77 9.97 3.68
C ALA A 105 -29.22 9.06 4.84
N LEU A 106 -29.42 9.61 6.04
CA LEU A 106 -29.91 8.88 7.22
C LEU A 106 -31.45 8.88 7.33
N ALA A 107 -32.17 9.67 6.53
CA ALA A 107 -33.63 9.78 6.56
C ALA A 107 -34.36 8.42 6.47
N PRO A 108 -33.90 7.44 5.66
CA PRO A 108 -34.54 6.13 5.59
C PRO A 108 -34.45 5.29 6.86
N LEU A 109 -33.49 5.56 7.76
CA LEU A 109 -33.32 4.81 9.00
C LEU A 109 -34.32 5.28 10.07
N ALA A 110 -35.00 4.32 10.71
CA ALA A 110 -35.79 4.59 11.90
C ALA A 110 -34.90 5.10 13.05
N THR A 111 -35.44 5.92 13.96
CA THR A 111 -34.64 6.50 15.07
C THR A 111 -33.94 5.44 15.93
N ALA A 112 -34.58 4.29 16.16
CA ALA A 112 -33.96 3.19 16.91
C ALA A 112 -32.73 2.58 16.18
N ALA A 113 -32.75 2.55 14.84
CA ALA A 113 -31.63 2.04 14.03
C ALA A 113 -30.42 2.98 14.05
N LEU A 114 -30.60 4.27 14.38
CA LEU A 114 -29.48 5.22 14.50
C LEU A 114 -28.57 4.94 15.72
N ALA A 115 -29.00 4.08 16.64
CA ALA A 115 -28.14 3.59 17.72
C ALA A 115 -27.23 2.42 17.28
N ASP A 116 -27.55 1.75 16.17
CA ASP A 116 -26.76 0.67 15.62
C ASP A 116 -25.70 1.22 14.66
N LYS A 117 -24.47 1.34 15.19
CA LYS A 117 -23.33 1.85 14.41
C LYS A 117 -23.08 1.07 13.11
N ARG A 118 -23.42 -0.22 13.03
CA ARG A 118 -23.27 -1.02 11.80
C ARG A 118 -24.24 -0.54 10.73
N GLN A 119 -25.53 -0.46 11.07
CA GLN A 119 -26.55 -0.02 10.10
C GLN A 119 -26.31 1.40 9.65
N VAL A 120 -25.90 2.28 10.56
CA VAL A 120 -25.49 3.65 10.23
C VAL A 120 -24.31 3.64 9.25
N ALA A 121 -23.26 2.85 9.50
CA ALA A 121 -22.09 2.79 8.63
C ALA A 121 -22.43 2.30 7.22
N GLU A 122 -23.18 1.19 7.12
CA GLU A 122 -23.62 0.61 5.84
C GLU A 122 -24.53 1.60 5.08
N GLN A 123 -25.42 2.29 5.77
CA GLN A 123 -26.29 3.31 5.17
C GLN A 123 -25.48 4.50 4.64
N LEU A 124 -24.51 5.00 5.41
CA LEU A 124 -23.69 6.15 4.99
C LEU A 124 -22.78 5.79 3.83
N GLU A 125 -22.21 4.60 3.81
CA GLU A 125 -21.45 4.12 2.66
C GLU A 125 -22.31 4.03 1.39
N ALA A 126 -23.56 3.55 1.51
CA ALA A 126 -24.44 3.35 0.37
C ALA A 126 -25.11 4.64 -0.14
N ALA A 127 -25.43 5.58 0.77
CA ALA A 127 -26.28 6.73 0.45
C ALA A 127 -25.61 8.08 0.62
N PHE A 128 -24.64 8.23 1.54
CA PHE A 128 -23.97 9.51 1.78
C PHE A 128 -22.73 9.66 0.90
N VAL A 129 -21.80 8.70 0.93
CA VAL A 129 -20.56 8.76 0.15
C VAL A 129 -20.80 9.02 -1.35
N PRO A 130 -21.77 8.36 -2.02
CA PRO A 130 -21.95 8.55 -3.46
C PRO A 130 -22.52 9.92 -3.86
N ILE A 131 -22.97 10.74 -2.91
CA ILE A 131 -23.51 12.08 -3.19
C ILE A 131 -22.44 12.99 -3.79
N ALA A 132 -21.21 12.90 -3.27
CA ALA A 132 -20.08 13.70 -3.73
C ALA A 132 -18.74 12.98 -3.47
N PRO A 133 -17.81 12.97 -4.44
CA PRO A 133 -16.55 12.22 -4.31
C PRO A 133 -15.69 12.69 -3.14
N GLU A 134 -15.77 13.97 -2.78
CA GLU A 134 -15.04 14.51 -1.63
C GLU A 134 -15.46 13.91 -0.28
N TYR A 135 -16.66 13.33 -0.16
CA TYR A 135 -17.16 12.72 1.07
C TYR A 135 -16.42 11.43 1.45
N GLU A 136 -15.62 10.85 0.56
CA GLU A 136 -14.70 9.76 0.91
C GLU A 136 -13.58 10.18 1.86
N ARG A 137 -13.28 11.49 1.94
CA ARG A 137 -12.12 12.05 2.66
C ARG A 137 -12.46 12.75 3.97
N VAL A 138 -13.75 12.96 4.24
CA VAL A 138 -14.19 13.81 5.37
C VAL A 138 -14.25 13.05 6.70
N TRP A 139 -13.94 11.76 6.74
CA TRP A 139 -14.10 10.94 7.94
C TRP A 139 -12.97 11.16 8.94
N ARG A 140 -13.33 11.34 10.22
CA ARG A 140 -12.39 11.42 11.35
C ARG A 140 -12.29 10.06 12.01
N TYR A 141 -11.15 9.39 11.86
CA TYR A 141 -10.90 8.07 12.43
C TYR A 141 -9.51 8.00 13.08
N PRO A 142 -9.26 7.06 14.01
CA PRO A 142 -7.93 6.88 14.58
C PRO A 142 -6.93 6.40 13.52
N ALA A 143 -5.95 7.24 13.18
CA ALA A 143 -4.97 6.95 12.13
C ALA A 143 -4.19 5.65 12.40
N ALA A 144 -3.84 5.38 13.67
CA ALA A 144 -3.12 4.16 14.06
C ALA A 144 -3.93 2.87 13.83
N ASP A 145 -5.25 2.91 14.02
CA ASP A 145 -6.12 1.75 13.80
C ASP A 145 -6.32 1.50 12.31
N TYR A 146 -6.47 2.58 11.53
CA TYR A 146 -6.56 2.48 10.08
C TYR A 146 -5.25 2.02 9.45
N ALA A 147 -4.10 2.52 9.89
CA ALA A 147 -2.79 2.05 9.44
C ALA A 147 -2.59 0.56 9.74
N TRP A 148 -2.94 0.12 10.96
CA TRP A 148 -2.95 -1.30 11.29
C TRP A 148 -3.85 -2.12 10.35
N TRP A 149 -5.06 -1.64 10.06
CA TRP A 149 -5.95 -2.32 9.11
C TRP A 149 -5.30 -2.49 7.74
N LEU A 150 -4.70 -1.41 7.22
CA LEU A 150 -4.04 -1.44 5.92
C LEU A 150 -2.86 -2.41 5.87
N ASP A 151 -2.06 -2.46 6.93
CA ASP A 151 -0.79 -3.19 6.93
C ASP A 151 -0.89 -4.62 7.44
N ASP A 152 -1.87 -4.95 8.28
CA ASP A 152 -1.97 -6.25 8.95
C ASP A 152 -3.13 -7.11 8.43
N VAL A 153 -4.14 -6.51 7.80
CA VAL A 153 -5.28 -7.27 7.26
C VAL A 153 -5.07 -7.61 5.80
N ARG A 154 -5.23 -8.90 5.51
CA ARG A 154 -5.13 -9.46 4.16
C ARG A 154 -6.15 -8.79 3.23
N CYS A 155 -5.69 -8.39 2.05
CA CYS A 155 -6.56 -7.96 0.97
C CYS A 155 -7.17 -9.19 0.29
N VAL A 156 -8.50 -9.27 0.29
CA VAL A 156 -9.20 -10.35 -0.41
C VAL A 156 -9.80 -9.82 -1.71
N CYS A 157 -9.11 -10.12 -2.80
CA CYS A 157 -9.53 -9.84 -4.17
C CYS A 157 -9.23 -11.04 -5.06
N ASP A 158 -10.05 -11.25 -6.09
CA ASP A 158 -9.73 -12.21 -7.13
C ASP A 158 -8.39 -11.83 -7.80
N GLY A 159 -7.46 -12.79 -7.87
CA GLY A 159 -6.11 -12.57 -8.40
C GLY A 159 -5.09 -11.99 -7.43
N CYS A 160 -5.49 -11.56 -6.22
CA CYS A 160 -4.52 -11.18 -5.20
C CYS A 160 -3.86 -12.41 -4.57
N LYS A 161 -2.54 -12.36 -4.42
CA LYS A 161 -1.83 -13.41 -3.69
C LYS A 161 -2.28 -13.41 -2.22
N PRO A 162 -2.33 -14.58 -1.57
CA PRO A 162 -2.71 -14.69 -0.17
C PRO A 162 -1.85 -13.82 0.76
N THR A 163 -0.60 -13.52 0.40
CA THR A 163 0.30 -12.72 1.26
C THR A 163 0.14 -11.20 1.11
N ILE A 164 -0.83 -10.73 0.32
CA ILE A 164 -1.02 -9.30 0.06
C ILE A 164 -1.96 -8.69 1.11
N PHE A 165 -1.52 -7.60 1.72
CA PHE A 165 -2.28 -6.76 2.64
C PHE A 165 -2.96 -5.60 1.89
N PHE A 166 -3.92 -4.92 2.53
CA PHE A 166 -4.61 -3.78 1.91
C PHE A 166 -3.64 -2.67 1.45
N SER A 167 -2.55 -2.41 2.16
CA SER A 167 -1.55 -1.40 1.78
C SER A 167 -0.79 -1.74 0.50
N LYS A 168 -0.69 -3.03 0.15
CA LYS A 168 -0.03 -3.52 -1.07
C LYS A 168 -1.00 -4.00 -2.16
N CYS A 169 -2.30 -3.86 -1.91
CA CYS A 169 -3.32 -4.27 -2.86
C CYS A 169 -3.38 -3.30 -4.04
N GLN A 170 -3.51 -3.83 -5.26
CA GLN A 170 -3.57 -3.00 -6.47
C GLN A 170 -4.79 -2.09 -6.45
N LEU A 171 -4.64 -0.86 -6.96
CA LEU A 171 -5.71 0.12 -7.10
C LEU A 171 -6.82 -0.35 -8.06
N SER A 172 -6.56 -1.33 -8.91
CA SER A 172 -7.58 -1.95 -9.78
C SER A 172 -8.50 -2.92 -9.04
N CYS A 173 -8.17 -3.33 -7.81
CA CYS A 173 -9.07 -4.19 -7.06
C CYS A 173 -10.24 -3.37 -6.48
N SER A 174 -11.40 -3.44 -7.14
CA SER A 174 -12.63 -2.79 -6.67
C SER A 174 -13.02 -3.19 -5.24
N PRO A 175 -12.98 -4.48 -4.83
CA PRO A 175 -13.16 -4.85 -3.42
C PRO A 175 -12.23 -4.09 -2.47
N ALA A 176 -10.95 -3.94 -2.81
CA ALA A 176 -9.98 -3.27 -1.95
C ALA A 176 -10.30 -1.80 -1.75
N ILE A 177 -10.73 -1.10 -2.80
CA ILE A 177 -11.15 0.31 -2.71
C ILE A 177 -12.32 0.44 -1.74
N VAL A 178 -13.35 -0.38 -1.93
CA VAL A 178 -14.56 -0.37 -1.08
C VAL A 178 -14.20 -0.64 0.38
N TYR A 179 -13.40 -1.69 0.66
CA TYR A 179 -13.01 -2.01 2.04
C TYR A 179 -12.09 -0.98 2.69
N LYS A 180 -11.23 -0.30 1.92
CA LYS A 180 -10.41 0.81 2.44
C LYS A 180 -11.27 1.98 2.87
N LEU A 181 -12.29 2.34 2.09
CA LEU A 181 -13.26 3.37 2.45
C LEU A 181 -14.10 2.92 3.65
N ARG A 182 -14.68 1.72 3.58
CA ARG A 182 -15.51 1.14 4.64
C ARG A 182 -14.79 1.15 5.98
N ALA A 183 -13.52 0.74 6.02
CA ALA A 183 -12.72 0.78 7.25
C ALA A 183 -12.63 2.19 7.85
N ARG A 184 -12.46 3.25 7.04
CA ARG A 184 -12.46 4.64 7.53
C ARG A 184 -13.80 5.01 8.17
N ILE A 185 -14.91 4.69 7.50
CA ILE A 185 -16.27 4.99 8.00
C ILE A 185 -16.54 4.25 9.31
N PHE A 186 -16.24 2.95 9.35
CA PHE A 186 -16.48 2.11 10.52
C PHE A 186 -15.63 2.57 11.71
N PHE A 187 -14.34 2.85 11.51
CA PHE A 187 -13.50 3.41 12.57
C PHE A 187 -13.98 4.79 13.02
N ALA A 188 -14.42 5.64 12.11
CA ALA A 188 -14.97 6.95 12.45
C ALA A 188 -16.25 6.85 13.32
N LEU A 189 -17.04 5.79 13.12
CA LEU A 189 -18.23 5.47 13.92
C LEU A 189 -17.92 4.62 15.17
N GLY A 190 -16.65 4.45 15.52
CA GLY A 190 -16.23 3.81 16.77
C GLY A 190 -16.24 2.28 16.74
N PHE A 191 -16.06 1.67 15.57
CA PHE A 191 -15.71 0.24 15.53
C PHE A 191 -14.30 0.02 16.09
N SER A 192 -14.16 -1.02 16.89
CA SER A 192 -12.85 -1.57 17.24
C SER A 192 -12.28 -2.40 16.10
N ARG A 193 -10.98 -2.67 16.16
CA ARG A 193 -10.27 -3.56 15.21
C ARG A 193 -10.93 -4.93 15.12
N ASP A 194 -11.30 -5.51 16.26
CA ASP A 194 -11.91 -6.84 16.32
C ASP A 194 -13.31 -6.86 15.73
N GLU A 195 -14.13 -5.84 16.00
CA GLU A 195 -15.47 -5.73 15.40
C GLU A 195 -15.41 -5.58 13.89
N LEU A 196 -14.52 -4.72 13.38
CA LEU A 196 -14.35 -4.54 11.93
C LEU A 196 -13.82 -5.81 11.26
N LEU A 197 -12.90 -6.52 11.92
CA LEU A 197 -12.35 -7.77 11.40
C LEU A 197 -13.39 -8.90 11.40
N ALA A 198 -14.20 -9.00 12.45
CA ALA A 198 -15.31 -9.95 12.53
C ALA A 198 -16.35 -9.67 11.44
N TYR A 199 -16.66 -8.39 11.22
CA TYR A 199 -17.55 -7.95 10.13
C TYR A 199 -17.00 -8.36 8.76
N TYR A 200 -15.73 -8.03 8.49
CA TYR A 200 -15.08 -8.35 7.23
C TYR A 200 -15.00 -9.85 6.97
N LEU A 201 -14.68 -10.62 8.01
CA LEU A 201 -14.66 -12.09 7.93
C LEU A 201 -16.05 -12.66 7.62
N ALA A 202 -17.09 -12.14 8.28
CA ALA A 202 -18.46 -12.57 8.06
C ALA A 202 -18.91 -12.28 6.63
N GLU A 203 -18.57 -11.10 6.10
CA GLU A 203 -18.87 -10.72 4.71
C GLU A 203 -18.11 -11.57 3.70
N PHE A 204 -16.82 -11.82 3.94
CA PHE A 204 -16.02 -12.67 3.06
C PHE A 204 -16.47 -14.15 3.06
N ASN A 205 -16.92 -14.65 4.22
CA ASN A 205 -17.46 -16.00 4.34
C ASN A 205 -18.94 -16.09 3.90
N ALA A 206 -19.60 -14.96 3.64
CA ALA A 206 -20.98 -14.94 3.18
C ALA A 206 -21.09 -15.69 1.84
N GLY A 207 -21.94 -16.70 1.80
CA GLY A 207 -22.14 -17.54 0.61
C GLY A 207 -21.10 -18.66 0.42
N LYS A 208 -20.14 -18.83 1.34
CA LYS A 208 -19.18 -19.94 1.28
C LYS A 208 -19.67 -21.18 2.03
N PRO A 209 -19.44 -22.39 1.50
CA PRO A 209 -19.74 -23.61 2.24
C PRO A 209 -18.82 -23.72 3.47
N PRO A 210 -19.25 -24.42 4.54
CA PRO A 210 -18.49 -24.50 5.79
C PRO A 210 -17.03 -24.96 5.65
N ARG A 211 -16.71 -25.76 4.62
CA ARG A 211 -15.36 -26.26 4.35
C ARG A 211 -14.41 -25.21 3.76
N GLU A 212 -14.96 -24.14 3.19
CA GLU A 212 -14.20 -23.06 2.54
C GLU A 212 -14.19 -21.77 3.38
N GLN A 213 -14.93 -21.76 4.48
CA GLN A 213 -14.95 -20.65 5.41
C GLN A 213 -13.56 -20.44 5.99
N GLN A 214 -13.11 -19.20 5.92
CA GLN A 214 -11.84 -18.80 6.51
C GLN A 214 -12.06 -18.31 7.93
N THR A 215 -10.96 -18.08 8.62
CA THR A 215 -10.92 -17.71 10.02
C THR A 215 -10.23 -16.36 10.18
N GLN A 216 -10.34 -15.78 11.37
CA GLN A 216 -9.64 -14.55 11.71
C GLN A 216 -8.11 -14.68 11.56
N HIS A 217 -7.54 -15.84 11.91
CA HIS A 217 -6.10 -16.10 11.78
C HIS A 217 -5.63 -16.14 10.32
N TRP A 218 -6.52 -16.48 9.37
CA TRP A 218 -6.22 -16.42 7.95
C TRP A 218 -6.18 -14.98 7.43
N LEU A 219 -7.08 -14.13 7.93
CA LEU A 219 -7.11 -12.69 7.60
C LEU A 219 -5.93 -11.91 8.19
N LEU A 220 -5.43 -12.34 9.34
CA LEU A 220 -4.25 -11.80 10.01
C LEU A 220 -3.07 -12.76 9.86
N PRO A 221 -2.53 -12.96 8.64
CA PRO A 221 -1.35 -13.79 8.51
C PRO A 221 -0.24 -13.16 9.35
N ARG A 222 0.50 -13.99 10.09
CA ARG A 222 1.72 -13.51 10.77
C ARG A 222 2.55 -12.80 9.71
N LYS A 223 2.74 -11.48 9.85
CA LYS A 223 3.72 -10.74 9.06
C LYS A 223 4.99 -11.58 9.15
N GLN A 224 5.45 -12.11 8.02
CA GLN A 224 6.83 -12.53 7.93
C GLN A 224 7.61 -11.23 8.04
N ARG A 225 7.81 -10.77 9.29
CA ARG A 225 8.60 -9.59 9.60
C ARG A 225 9.86 -9.77 8.79
N GLU A 226 10.26 -8.71 8.10
CA GLU A 226 11.41 -8.62 7.22
C GLU A 226 12.76 -8.81 7.95
N GLN A 227 12.85 -9.77 8.88
CA GLN A 227 14.11 -10.38 9.31
C GLN A 227 14.89 -10.96 8.12
N GLY A 228 14.28 -11.04 6.93
CA GLY A 228 14.94 -11.25 5.66
C GLY A 228 16.08 -10.26 5.36
N TRP A 229 16.13 -9.08 6.00
CA TRP A 229 17.27 -8.13 5.88
C TRP A 229 18.37 -8.33 6.92
N LEU A 230 18.07 -8.94 8.07
CA LEU A 230 19.08 -9.19 9.09
C LEU A 230 20.17 -10.12 8.57
N VAL A 231 19.81 -11.14 7.79
CA VAL A 231 20.77 -12.11 7.24
C VAL A 231 21.69 -11.48 6.18
N PRO A 232 21.20 -10.77 5.15
CA PRO A 232 22.04 -10.02 4.21
C PRO A 232 22.92 -8.98 4.90
N LEU A 233 22.39 -8.22 5.88
CA LEU A 233 23.16 -7.21 6.60
C LEU A 233 24.30 -7.85 7.40
N LEU A 234 24.06 -8.99 8.05
CA LEU A 234 25.09 -9.74 8.78
C LEU A 234 26.17 -10.30 7.83
N LEU A 235 25.78 -10.79 6.65
CA LEU A 235 26.72 -11.27 5.65
C LEU A 235 27.59 -10.14 5.08
N ILE A 236 27.00 -8.98 4.78
CA ILE A 236 27.73 -7.80 4.28
C ILE A 236 28.70 -7.29 5.34
N THR A 237 28.27 -7.16 6.59
CA THR A 237 29.12 -6.70 7.70
C THR A 237 30.26 -7.68 8.00
N LEU A 238 30.02 -9.00 7.96
CA LEU A 238 31.07 -10.02 8.06
C LEU A 238 32.05 -9.97 6.89
N ALA A 239 31.57 -9.78 5.65
CA ALA A 239 32.42 -9.69 4.48
C ALA A 239 33.33 -8.45 4.53
N ILE A 240 32.78 -7.28 4.89
CA ILE A 240 33.55 -6.04 5.06
C ILE A 240 34.55 -6.18 6.21
N GLY A 241 34.12 -6.71 7.35
CA GLY A 241 35.00 -6.97 8.50
C GLY A 241 36.14 -7.92 8.17
N GLY A 242 35.83 -9.00 7.44
CA GLY A 242 36.81 -9.97 6.94
C GLY A 242 37.81 -9.34 5.97
N LEU A 243 37.36 -8.49 5.04
CA LEU A 243 38.21 -7.78 4.09
C LEU A 243 39.16 -6.79 4.80
N VAL A 244 38.66 -6.04 5.79
CA VAL A 244 39.48 -5.12 6.59
C VAL A 244 40.50 -5.89 7.43
N PHE A 245 40.14 -7.05 7.96
CA PHE A 245 41.06 -7.88 8.74
C PHE A 245 42.16 -8.49 7.87
N THR A 246 41.82 -9.03 6.69
CA THR A 246 42.80 -9.62 5.77
C THR A 246 43.74 -8.57 5.17
N THR A 247 43.24 -7.39 4.81
CA THR A 247 44.07 -6.27 4.32
C THR A 247 44.99 -5.74 5.41
N LYS A 248 44.52 -5.57 6.66
CA LYS A 248 45.39 -5.20 7.80
C LYS A 248 46.43 -6.27 8.12
N ALA A 249 46.06 -7.55 8.07
CA ALA A 249 47.00 -8.66 8.30
C ALA A 249 48.06 -8.75 7.20
N TRP A 250 47.68 -8.53 5.93
CA TRP A 250 48.61 -8.49 4.81
C TRP A 250 49.56 -7.29 4.89
N ALA A 251 49.05 -6.08 5.19
CA ALA A 251 49.87 -4.89 5.39
C ALA A 251 50.87 -5.02 6.56
N ARG A 252 50.51 -5.74 7.63
CA ARG A 252 51.44 -6.05 8.73
C ARG A 252 52.53 -7.04 8.30
N ARG A 253 52.18 -8.07 7.51
CA ARG A 253 53.14 -9.06 7.00
C ARG A 253 54.11 -8.47 5.96
N THR A 254 53.65 -7.59 5.08
CA THR A 254 54.51 -6.91 4.10
C THR A 254 55.45 -5.90 4.76
N ARG A 255 55.00 -5.18 5.81
CA ARG A 255 55.89 -4.33 6.61
C ARG A 255 56.92 -5.11 7.42
N ALA A 256 56.59 -6.31 7.91
CA ALA A 256 57.54 -7.19 8.59
C ALA A 256 58.59 -7.82 7.62
N ALA A 257 58.26 -7.96 6.33
CA ALA A 257 59.17 -8.45 5.30
C ALA A 257 60.08 -7.35 4.70
N ALA A 258 59.82 -6.07 4.97
CA ALA A 258 60.55 -4.93 4.40
C ALA A 258 61.69 -4.39 5.28
N VAL A 259 62.25 -5.20 6.20
CA VAL A 259 63.47 -4.87 6.94
C VAL A 259 64.66 -5.62 6.31
N PRO A 260 65.50 -4.98 5.48
CA PRO A 260 66.73 -5.61 5.02
C PRO A 260 67.78 -5.61 6.14
N PRO A 261 68.54 -6.70 6.34
CA PRO A 261 69.67 -6.69 7.26
C PRO A 261 70.78 -5.80 6.70
N ILE A 262 71.13 -4.76 7.47
CA ILE A 262 72.28 -3.90 7.19
C ILE A 262 73.54 -4.61 7.68
N GLY A 263 74.47 -4.88 6.76
CA GLY A 263 75.92 -4.92 7.04
C GLY A 263 76.67 -6.16 6.56
N ARG A 264 77.45 -6.03 5.48
CA ARG A 264 78.92 -5.86 5.55
C ARG A 264 79.58 -5.76 4.17
N ASP A 265 80.56 -4.86 4.12
CA ASP A 265 81.40 -4.43 3.00
C ASP A 265 82.30 -5.52 2.38
N LEU A 266 82.63 -5.38 1.08
CA LEU A 266 83.98 -4.99 0.61
C LEU A 266 84.13 -5.07 -0.93
N SER A 267 84.54 -3.94 -1.51
CA SER A 267 85.57 -3.76 -2.54
C SER A 267 85.53 -4.47 -3.92
N ALA A 268 85.57 -3.60 -4.94
CA ALA A 268 86.44 -3.63 -6.13
C ALA A 268 85.88 -4.12 -7.49
N ALA A 269 86.39 -3.44 -8.53
CA ALA A 269 86.31 -3.62 -9.99
C ALA A 269 85.07 -2.98 -10.67
N GLN A 270 85.20 -1.77 -11.22
CA GLN A 270 85.68 -1.43 -12.58
C GLN A 270 84.81 -2.02 -13.72
N GLY A 271 84.30 -1.12 -14.57
CA GLY A 271 83.78 -1.44 -15.90
C GLY A 271 82.57 -0.60 -16.26
N GLY A 272 82.78 0.43 -17.10
CA GLY A 272 81.71 1.33 -17.55
C GLY A 272 80.80 0.73 -18.63
N VAL A 273 79.74 1.47 -18.95
CA VAL A 273 79.35 1.96 -20.30
C VAL A 273 77.92 2.52 -20.22
N GLN A 274 77.75 3.62 -20.96
CA GLN A 274 76.55 4.42 -21.25
C GLN A 274 75.27 3.62 -21.54
N ALA A 275 74.10 4.18 -21.22
CA ALA A 275 73.26 4.90 -22.21
C ALA A 275 71.79 5.04 -21.75
N GLY A 276 71.21 6.22 -21.99
CA GLY A 276 69.82 6.37 -22.46
C GLY A 276 68.72 6.53 -21.41
N GLY A 277 68.23 7.76 -21.22
CA GLY A 277 66.84 8.00 -20.83
C GLY A 277 65.87 7.75 -22.01
N PRO A 278 64.64 8.32 -22.04
CA PRO A 278 63.94 9.04 -20.98
C PRO A 278 62.44 8.62 -20.82
N ALA A 279 61.78 9.28 -19.87
CA ALA A 279 60.39 9.80 -19.90
C ALA A 279 59.24 8.95 -20.47
N GLY A 280 58.18 8.85 -19.67
CA GLY A 280 56.86 8.41 -20.10
C GLY A 280 55.77 8.90 -19.14
N ASP A 281 55.46 10.20 -19.21
CA ASP A 281 54.18 10.74 -18.77
C ASP A 281 53.05 10.09 -19.56
N GLN A 282 52.07 9.50 -18.87
CA GLN A 282 50.73 9.31 -19.44
C GLN A 282 49.67 9.71 -18.42
N ALA A 283 49.13 10.91 -18.67
CA ALA A 283 47.85 11.38 -18.19
C ALA A 283 46.75 10.45 -18.70
N ALA A 284 45.92 9.94 -17.80
CA ALA A 284 44.64 9.33 -18.14
C ALA A 284 43.57 10.44 -18.20
N ALA A 285 42.97 10.59 -19.38
CA ALA A 285 41.85 11.46 -19.65
C ALA A 285 40.60 11.09 -18.82
N PRO A 286 39.75 12.05 -18.43
CA PRO A 286 38.45 11.75 -17.84
C PRO A 286 37.53 11.16 -18.91
N ILE A 287 36.95 10.00 -18.59
CA ILE A 287 35.89 9.37 -19.37
C ILE A 287 34.68 10.29 -19.28
N ALA A 288 34.25 10.83 -20.42
CA ALA A 288 33.01 11.56 -20.55
C ALA A 288 31.84 10.63 -20.24
N GLU A 289 31.10 10.96 -19.20
CA GLU A 289 29.86 10.30 -18.83
C GLU A 289 28.79 10.70 -19.86
N THR A 290 28.44 9.76 -20.74
CA THR A 290 27.34 9.89 -21.68
C THR A 290 26.03 9.86 -20.88
N VAL A 291 25.57 11.03 -20.45
CA VAL A 291 24.25 11.21 -19.86
C VAL A 291 23.21 10.88 -20.91
N ALA A 292 22.55 9.74 -20.75
CA ALA A 292 21.39 9.38 -21.55
C ALA A 292 20.29 10.44 -21.33
N PRO A 293 19.60 10.90 -22.40
CA PRO A 293 18.52 11.87 -22.24
C PRO A 293 17.41 11.26 -21.39
N GLU A 294 17.02 11.98 -20.33
CA GLU A 294 15.82 11.65 -19.56
C GLU A 294 14.64 11.44 -20.51
N PRO A 295 13.83 10.37 -20.35
CA PRO A 295 12.59 10.26 -21.09
C PRO A 295 11.72 11.46 -20.74
N THR A 296 11.20 12.13 -21.76
CA THR A 296 10.28 13.26 -21.65
C THR A 296 9.01 12.78 -20.96
N VAL A 297 9.00 12.84 -19.63
CA VAL A 297 7.81 12.58 -18.82
C VAL A 297 6.89 13.77 -18.98
N ASP A 298 5.66 13.50 -19.44
CA ASP A 298 4.58 14.49 -19.57
C ASP A 298 4.50 15.36 -18.30
N PRO A 299 4.56 16.70 -18.40
CA PRO A 299 4.47 17.59 -17.25
C PRO A 299 3.18 17.38 -16.42
N ARG A 300 2.12 16.81 -17.02
CA ARG A 300 0.90 16.39 -16.28
C ARG A 300 1.14 15.19 -15.36
N LEU A 301 1.96 14.23 -15.78
CA LEU A 301 2.33 13.08 -14.95
C LEU A 301 3.29 13.47 -13.81
N ARG A 302 4.14 14.49 -14.02
CA ARG A 302 4.95 15.07 -12.92
C ARG A 302 4.06 15.74 -11.87
N ARG A 303 2.99 16.43 -12.29
CA ARG A 303 2.04 17.08 -11.37
C ARG A 303 1.22 16.08 -10.55
N LEU A 304 0.70 15.03 -11.20
CA LEU A 304 -0.03 13.95 -10.53
C LEU A 304 0.86 13.15 -9.57
N ARG A 305 2.13 12.91 -9.93
CA ARG A 305 3.08 12.26 -9.00
C ARG A 305 3.36 13.14 -7.79
N ALA A 306 3.52 14.46 -7.96
CA ALA A 306 3.75 15.38 -6.84
C ALA A 306 2.52 15.53 -5.91
N GLU A 307 1.29 15.48 -6.45
CA GLU A 307 0.06 15.50 -5.64
C GLU A 307 -0.10 14.20 -4.83
N VAL A 308 0.20 13.04 -5.41
CA VAL A 308 0.14 11.75 -4.70
C VAL A 308 1.25 11.62 -3.65
N GLN A 309 2.43 12.20 -3.88
CA GLN A 309 3.53 12.13 -2.92
C GLN A 309 3.34 13.06 -1.71
N ASN A 310 2.67 14.20 -1.88
CA ASN A 310 2.30 15.08 -0.76
C ASN A 310 1.16 14.49 0.09
N ASP A 311 0.29 13.68 -0.50
CA ASP A 311 -0.78 12.99 0.24
C ASP A 311 -0.24 11.88 1.16
N ASP A 312 0.99 11.38 0.95
CA ASP A 312 1.63 10.39 1.83
C ASP A 312 2.44 11.04 2.99
N GLU A 313 2.82 12.32 2.87
CA GLU A 313 3.57 13.05 3.92
C GLU A 313 2.68 13.92 4.82
N ALA A 314 1.39 14.08 4.48
CA ALA A 314 0.43 14.89 5.23
C ALA A 314 -0.43 14.11 6.26
N TRP A 315 -0.08 12.85 6.56
CA TRP A 315 -0.73 12.02 7.61
C TRP A 315 0.22 11.66 8.73
#